data_AF-A0A8S3WN94-F1
#
_entry.id   AF-A0A8S3WN94-F1
#
_cell.length_a   1.000
_cell.length_b   1.000
_cell.length_c   1.000
_cell.angle_alpha   90.00
_cell.angle_beta   90.00
_cell.angle_gamma   90.00
#
_symmetry.space_group_name_H-M   'P 1'
#
loop_
_entity.id
_entity.type
_entity.pdbx_description
1 polymer ?
#
loop_
_entity_poly.entity_id
_entity_poly.type
_entity_poly.pdbx_seq_one_letter_code
_entity_poly.pdbx_strand_id
1 'polypeptide(L)'
;MATFHKRIASLEKEKNSIAEVLSALNGTIESLNQRIEQNFIPLKVRELFQKHNITAADQTQINNEIKQMYEECINYINLWITPLQSVKCYEWMCLKKDLQFEKITDALVFLRDKGIPVDDAKLFEEFCLLKNFLTTKQSDFYDELAEKQWCIFLIQLTTAQEFQNF
;
A
#
# COMPACT_ATOMS: atom_id res chain seq x y z
N MET A 1 11.10 -14.75 5.33
CA MET A 1 11.37 -13.77 6.41
C MET A 1 11.88 -12.43 5.91
N ALA A 2 12.88 -12.33 5.02
CA ALA A 2 13.39 -11.04 4.53
C ALA A 2 12.32 -10.10 3.94
N THR A 3 11.35 -10.62 3.17
CA THR A 3 10.24 -9.81 2.62
C THR A 3 9.29 -9.30 3.71
N PHE A 4 9.04 -10.09 4.75
CA PHE A 4 8.18 -9.72 5.86
C PHE A 4 8.86 -8.68 6.75
N HIS A 5 10.14 -8.91 7.06
CA HIS A 5 10.96 -7.95 7.80
C HIS A 5 11.13 -6.62 7.05
N LYS A 6 11.34 -6.63 5.73
CA LYS A 6 11.39 -5.41 4.92
C LYS A 6 10.07 -4.63 4.94
N ARG A 7 8.93 -5.33 4.93
CA ARG A 7 7.60 -4.71 5.00
C ARG A 7 7.28 -4.19 6.39
N ILE A 8 7.67 -4.89 7.45
CA ILE A 8 7.58 -4.40 8.84
C ILE A 8 8.49 -3.19 9.06
N ALA A 9 9.73 -3.22 8.60
CA ALA A 9 10.63 -2.07 8.68
C ALA A 9 10.09 -0.87 7.87
N SER A 10 9.37 -1.12 6.78
CA SER A 10 8.65 -0.07 6.06
C SER A 10 7.46 0.47 6.85
N LEU A 11 6.77 -0.35 7.65
CA LEU A 11 5.64 0.02 8.52
C LEU A 11 6.09 0.78 9.78
N GLU A 12 7.29 0.48 10.29
CA GLU A 12 7.87 1.07 11.51
C GLU A 12 8.52 2.45 11.28
N LYS A 13 8.54 2.98 10.05
CA LYS A 13 9.00 4.35 9.80
C LYS A 13 8.10 5.35 10.55
N GLU A 14 8.70 6.24 11.33
CA GLU A 14 8.03 7.20 12.24
C GLU A 14 6.96 8.11 11.60
N LYS A 15 6.92 8.23 10.26
CA LYS A 15 6.08 9.18 9.52
C LYS A 15 5.14 8.53 8.50
N ASN A 16 4.83 7.25 8.65
CA ASN A 16 3.89 6.62 7.72
C ASN A 16 2.47 7.16 7.93
N SER A 17 1.84 7.58 6.84
CA SER A 17 0.41 7.83 6.82
C SER A 17 -0.37 6.51 6.98
N ILE A 18 -1.60 6.62 7.48
CA ILE A 18 -2.48 5.45 7.64
C ILE A 18 -2.75 4.77 6.28
N ALA A 19 -2.80 5.54 5.19
CA ALA A 19 -2.96 5.02 3.83
C ALA A 19 -1.74 4.20 3.37
N GLU A 20 -0.51 4.62 3.71
CA GLU A 20 0.71 3.86 3.42
C GLU A 20 0.78 2.58 4.22
N VAL A 21 0.37 2.63 5.50
CA VAL A 21 0.23 1.44 6.36
C VAL A 21 -0.74 0.45 5.74
N LEU A 22 -1.93 0.91 5.33
CA LEU A 22 -2.93 0.09 4.64
C LEU A 22 -2.39 -0.54 3.36
N SER A 23 -1.71 0.23 2.50
CA SER A 23 -1.13 -0.27 1.26
C SER A 23 -0.04 -1.31 1.52
N ALA A 24 0.79 -1.13 2.55
CA ALA A 24 1.83 -2.08 2.93
C ALA A 24 1.25 -3.38 3.49
N LEU A 25 0.21 -3.30 4.32
CA LEU A 25 -0.50 -4.46 4.87
C LEU A 25 -1.22 -5.24 3.76
N ASN A 26 -1.95 -4.57 2.87
CA ASN A 26 -2.60 -5.19 1.71
C ASN A 26 -1.59 -5.89 0.80
N GLY A 27 -0.47 -5.25 0.49
CA GLY A 27 0.58 -5.89 -0.31
C GLY A 27 1.25 -7.08 0.41
N THR A 28 1.24 -7.11 1.75
CA THR A 28 1.72 -8.26 2.52
C THR A 28 0.75 -9.42 2.38
N ILE A 29 -0.56 -9.18 2.49
CA ILE A 29 -1.60 -10.19 2.26
C ILE A 29 -1.49 -10.76 0.84
N GLU A 30 -1.38 -9.92 -0.18
CA GLU A 30 -1.22 -10.36 -1.56
C GLU A 30 0.03 -11.26 -1.72
N SER A 31 1.15 -10.87 -1.11
CA SER A 31 2.38 -11.68 -1.15
C SER A 31 2.23 -13.03 -0.44
N LEU A 32 1.43 -13.09 0.63
CA LEU A 32 1.14 -14.34 1.35
C LEU A 32 0.17 -15.22 0.55
N ASN A 33 -0.87 -14.64 -0.05
CA ASN A 33 -1.81 -15.35 -0.93
C ASN A 33 -1.09 -15.97 -2.14
N GLN A 34 -0.20 -15.23 -2.80
CA GLN A 34 0.60 -15.77 -3.90
C GLN A 34 1.46 -16.96 -3.48
N ARG A 35 1.99 -16.94 -2.25
CA ARG A 35 2.78 -18.05 -1.71
C ARG A 35 1.92 -19.27 -1.41
N ILE A 36 0.68 -19.06 -0.95
CA ILE A 36 -0.29 -20.15 -0.76
C ILE A 36 -0.67 -20.74 -2.13
N GLU A 37 -1.01 -19.92 -3.11
CA GLU A 37 -1.40 -20.36 -4.46
C GLU A 37 -0.29 -21.16 -5.16
N GLN A 38 0.96 -20.72 -5.00
CA GLN A 38 2.11 -21.40 -5.61
C GLN A 38 2.65 -22.56 -4.77
N ASN A 39 2.03 -22.89 -3.63
CA ASN A 39 2.55 -23.83 -2.64
C ASN A 39 4.05 -23.60 -2.37
N PHE A 40 4.40 -22.34 -2.14
CA PHE A 40 5.78 -21.90 -2.03
C PHE A 40 6.45 -22.52 -0.80
N ILE A 41 7.54 -23.24 -1.03
CA ILE A 41 8.39 -23.82 0.02
C ILE A 41 9.77 -23.17 -0.07
N PRO A 42 10.27 -22.54 1.01
CA PRO A 42 11.62 -21.98 1.02
C PRO A 42 12.67 -23.04 0.68
N LEU A 43 13.68 -22.68 -0.11
CA LEU A 43 14.78 -23.57 -0.52
C LEU A 43 15.45 -24.25 0.67
N LYS A 44 15.65 -23.53 1.77
CA LYS A 44 16.22 -24.07 3.01
C LYS A 44 15.39 -25.19 3.63
N VAL A 45 14.07 -25.16 3.49
CA VAL A 45 13.17 -26.25 3.94
C VAL A 45 13.29 -27.45 3.01
N ARG A 46 13.43 -27.23 1.70
CA ARG A 46 13.70 -28.30 0.73
C ARG A 46 15.05 -28.98 0.97
N GLU A 47 16.09 -28.22 1.29
CA GLU A 47 17.41 -28.75 1.67
C GLU A 47 17.33 -29.62 2.94
N LEU A 48 16.49 -29.24 3.91
CA LEU A 48 16.27 -30.04 5.11
C LEU A 48 15.53 -31.35 4.82
N PHE A 49 14.55 -31.35 3.90
CA PHE A 49 13.88 -32.57 3.46
C PHE A 49 14.86 -33.58 2.85
N GLN A 50 15.80 -33.10 2.04
CA GLN A 50 16.85 -33.91 1.43
C GLN A 50 17.86 -34.41 2.46
N LYS A 51 18.25 -33.57 3.43
CA LYS A 51 19.24 -33.92 4.45
C LYS A 51 18.74 -34.98 5.44
N HIS A 52 17.44 -34.99 5.72
CA HIS A 52 16.85 -35.87 6.74
C HIS A 52 16.04 -37.04 6.17
N ASN A 53 16.08 -37.27 4.84
CA ASN A 53 15.32 -38.32 4.15
C ASN A 53 13.84 -38.38 4.60
N ILE A 54 13.20 -37.20 4.68
CA ILE A 54 11.83 -37.07 5.17
C ILE A 54 10.87 -37.76 4.19
N THR A 55 9.96 -38.57 4.72
CA THR A 55 8.95 -39.31 3.93
C THR A 55 8.04 -38.36 3.16
N ALA A 56 7.50 -38.79 2.01
CA ALA A 56 6.54 -37.99 1.24
C ALA A 56 5.29 -37.59 2.04
N ALA A 57 4.85 -38.43 2.99
CA ALA A 57 3.75 -38.13 3.90
C ALA A 57 4.09 -36.96 4.84
N ASP A 58 5.26 -37.01 5.48
CA ASP A 58 5.75 -35.97 6.40
C ASP A 58 5.99 -34.64 5.66
N GLN A 59 6.50 -34.68 4.42
CA GLN A 59 6.63 -33.49 3.57
C GLN A 59 5.27 -32.85 3.28
N THR A 60 4.25 -33.67 3.02
CA THR A 60 2.87 -33.20 2.77
C THR A 60 2.30 -32.54 4.02
N GLN A 61 2.53 -33.14 5.19
CA GLN A 61 2.11 -32.56 6.47
C GLN A 61 2.77 -31.20 6.73
N ILE A 62 4.09 -31.11 6.58
CA ILE A 62 4.84 -29.86 6.79
C ILE A 62 4.37 -28.76 5.81
N ASN A 63 4.08 -29.12 4.55
CA ASN A 63 3.56 -28.17 3.59
C ASN A 63 2.17 -27.64 3.98
N ASN A 64 1.31 -28.50 4.54
CA ASN A 64 0.01 -28.09 5.07
C ASN A 64 0.17 -27.16 6.28
N GLU A 65 1.10 -27.45 7.19
CA GLU A 65 1.39 -26.58 8.34
C GLU A 65 1.94 -25.21 7.89
N ILE A 66 2.81 -25.16 6.87
CA ILE A 66 3.30 -23.90 6.29
C ILE A 66 2.15 -23.10 5.67
N LYS A 67 1.23 -23.77 4.98
CA LYS A 67 0.06 -23.11 4.41
C LYS A 67 -0.85 -22.55 5.50
N GLN A 68 -1.15 -23.34 6.54
CA GLN A 68 -1.91 -22.87 7.70
C GLN A 68 -1.23 -21.67 8.37
N MET A 69 0.09 -21.69 8.53
CA MET A 69 0.84 -20.55 9.06
C MET A 69 0.65 -19.29 8.22
N TYR A 70 0.65 -19.40 6.88
CA TYR A 70 0.36 -18.24 6.01
C TYR A 70 -1.08 -17.76 6.16
N GLU A 71 -2.05 -18.66 6.26
CA GLU A 71 -3.47 -18.34 6.49
C GLU A 71 -3.68 -17.62 7.83
N GLU A 72 -3.03 -18.09 8.90
CA GLU A 72 -3.06 -17.43 10.22
C GLU A 72 -2.43 -16.04 10.18
N CYS A 73 -1.31 -15.86 9.47
CA CYS A 73 -0.70 -14.54 9.27
C CYS A 73 -1.66 -13.58 8.56
N ILE A 74 -2.38 -14.05 7.54
CA ILE A 74 -3.37 -13.26 6.81
C ILE A 74 -4.53 -12.87 7.75
N ASN A 75 -5.04 -13.83 8.54
CA ASN A 75 -6.11 -13.57 9.50
C ASN A 75 -5.69 -12.50 10.52
N TYR A 76 -4.45 -12.59 11.03
CA TYR A 76 -3.91 -11.60 11.94
C TYR A 76 -3.84 -10.20 11.32
N ILE A 77 -3.33 -10.09 10.08
CA ILE A 77 -3.25 -8.80 9.38
C ILE A 77 -4.67 -8.25 9.10
N ASN A 78 -5.64 -9.10 8.78
CA ASN A 78 -7.02 -8.67 8.56
C ASN A 78 -7.66 -8.04 9.82
N LEU A 79 -7.33 -8.52 11.02
CA LEU A 79 -7.77 -7.89 12.27
C LEU A 79 -7.26 -6.45 12.39
N TRP A 80 -6.06 -6.16 11.89
CA TRP A 80 -5.47 -4.82 11.91
C TRP A 80 -6.06 -3.90 10.83
N ILE A 81 -6.43 -4.44 9.68
CA ILE A 81 -7.03 -3.67 8.58
C ILE A 81 -8.47 -3.25 8.89
N THR A 82 -9.22 -4.09 9.63
CA THR A 82 -10.63 -3.85 9.94
C THR A 82 -10.93 -2.43 10.47
N PRO A 83 -10.25 -1.92 11.52
CA PRO A 83 -10.49 -0.55 12.01
C PRO A 83 -10.04 0.53 11.02
N LEU A 84 -9.16 0.21 10.08
CA LEU A 84 -8.62 1.14 9.09
C LEU A 84 -9.47 1.23 7.81
N GLN A 85 -10.47 0.36 7.64
CA GLN A 85 -11.32 0.37 6.44
C GLN A 85 -12.08 1.67 6.25
N SER A 86 -12.43 2.37 7.34
CA SER A 86 -13.13 3.65 7.28
C SER A 86 -12.32 4.77 6.61
N VAL A 87 -10.99 4.65 6.57
CA VAL A 87 -10.09 5.64 5.94
C VAL A 87 -9.53 5.15 4.61
N LYS A 88 -9.99 4.00 4.10
CA LYS A 88 -9.59 3.45 2.81
C LYS A 88 -9.89 4.41 1.65
N CYS A 89 -10.93 5.22 1.77
CA CYS A 89 -11.27 6.26 0.80
C CYS A 89 -10.15 7.30 0.61
N TYR A 90 -9.17 7.40 1.51
CA TYR A 90 -8.01 8.29 1.40
C TYR A 90 -6.76 7.61 0.81
N GLU A 91 -6.85 6.36 0.33
CA GLU A 91 -5.67 5.65 -0.24
C GLU A 91 -5.06 6.37 -1.44
N TRP A 92 -5.86 7.16 -2.17
CA TRP A 92 -5.39 7.98 -3.29
C TRP A 92 -4.35 9.03 -2.86
N MET A 93 -4.30 9.39 -1.57
CA MET A 93 -3.32 10.34 -1.02
C MET A 93 -1.88 9.78 -0.95
N CYS A 94 -1.66 8.49 -1.26
CA CYS A 94 -0.31 7.94 -1.45
C CYS A 94 0.32 8.31 -2.81
N LEU A 95 -0.33 9.18 -3.60
CA LEU A 95 0.23 9.81 -4.81
C LEU A 95 0.90 8.83 -5.78
N LYS A 96 0.19 7.76 -6.14
CA LYS A 96 0.62 6.78 -7.14
C LYS A 96 0.57 7.40 -8.55
N LYS A 97 1.45 6.92 -9.44
CA LYS A 97 1.58 7.44 -10.82
C LYS A 97 0.28 7.43 -11.62
N ASP A 98 -0.55 6.41 -11.44
CA ASP A 98 -1.84 6.26 -12.13
C ASP A 98 -3.01 6.68 -11.22
N LEU A 99 -3.07 7.98 -10.92
CA LEU A 99 -4.14 8.55 -10.11
C LEU A 99 -5.42 8.68 -10.95
N GLN A 100 -6.50 8.07 -10.46
CA GLN A 100 -7.82 8.05 -11.08
C GLN A 100 -8.80 8.92 -10.27
N PHE A 101 -9.63 9.72 -10.96
CA PHE A 101 -10.55 10.66 -10.30
C PHE A 101 -11.65 9.93 -9.51
N GLU A 102 -12.04 8.75 -9.99
CA GLU A 102 -13.01 7.86 -9.35
C GLU A 102 -12.58 7.52 -7.92
N LYS A 103 -11.27 7.36 -7.67
CA LYS A 103 -10.71 7.09 -6.33
C LYS A 103 -10.83 8.27 -5.36
N ILE A 104 -10.89 9.50 -5.88
CA ILE A 104 -11.10 10.71 -5.09
C ILE A 104 -12.58 10.88 -4.78
N THR A 105 -13.45 10.47 -5.69
CA THR A 105 -14.91 10.57 -5.54
C THR A 105 -15.41 9.86 -4.28
N ASP A 106 -14.84 8.69 -3.95
CA ASP A 106 -15.16 7.97 -2.71
C ASP A 106 -14.87 8.80 -1.45
N ALA A 107 -13.78 9.58 -1.45
CA ALA A 107 -13.45 10.50 -0.35
C ALA A 107 -14.43 11.68 -0.30
N LEU A 108 -14.92 12.16 -1.44
CA LEU A 108 -15.90 13.24 -1.49
C LEU A 108 -17.25 12.84 -0.92
N VAL A 109 -17.72 11.63 -1.24
CA VAL A 109 -18.94 11.08 -0.64
C VAL A 109 -18.78 11.03 0.87
N PHE A 110 -17.64 10.50 1.36
CA PHE A 110 -17.34 10.47 2.79
C PHE A 110 -17.34 11.86 3.45
N LEU A 111 -16.71 12.86 2.83
CA LEU A 111 -16.68 14.24 3.36
C LEU A 111 -18.07 14.90 3.36
N ARG A 112 -18.86 14.66 2.30
CA ARG A 112 -20.23 15.14 2.18
C ARG A 112 -21.12 14.55 3.27
N ASP A 113 -20.98 13.26 3.57
CA ASP A 113 -21.70 12.59 4.66
C ASP A 113 -21.33 13.16 6.04
N LYS A 114 -20.17 13.80 6.17
CA LYS A 114 -19.74 14.56 7.36
C LYS A 114 -20.16 16.02 7.35
N GLY A 115 -20.92 16.46 6.34
CA GLY A 115 -21.40 17.83 6.21
C GLY A 115 -20.31 18.82 5.76
N ILE A 116 -19.21 18.32 5.19
CA ILE A 116 -18.13 19.18 4.66
C ILE A 116 -18.46 19.47 3.18
N PRO A 117 -18.78 20.72 2.82
CA PRO A 117 -19.05 21.08 1.44
C PRO A 117 -17.75 21.07 0.63
N VAL A 118 -17.81 20.49 -0.57
CA VAL A 118 -16.68 20.47 -1.52
C VAL A 118 -17.20 20.98 -2.87
N ASP A 119 -16.46 21.90 -3.47
CA ASP A 119 -16.67 22.41 -4.83
C ASP A 119 -16.07 21.40 -5.82
N ASP A 120 -16.91 20.67 -6.54
CA ASP A 120 -16.52 19.58 -7.43
C ASP A 120 -15.79 20.09 -8.68
N ALA A 121 -16.17 21.26 -9.20
CA ALA A 121 -15.52 21.87 -10.34
C ALA A 121 -14.08 22.26 -10.03
N LYS A 122 -13.84 22.97 -8.92
CA LYS A 122 -12.47 23.34 -8.49
C LYS A 122 -11.62 22.12 -8.17
N LEU A 123 -12.20 21.13 -7.50
CA LEU A 123 -11.49 19.90 -7.19
C LEU A 123 -11.03 19.17 -8.45
N PHE A 124 -11.88 19.13 -9.49
CA PHE A 124 -11.48 18.50 -10.74
C PHE A 124 -10.30 19.23 -11.40
N GLU A 125 -10.27 20.56 -11.35
CA GLU A 125 -9.12 21.34 -11.82
C GLU A 125 -7.85 21.03 -11.01
N GLU A 126 -7.93 21.02 -9.67
CA GLU A 126 -6.84 20.66 -8.77
C GLU A 126 -6.34 19.23 -9.03
N PHE A 127 -7.26 18.30 -9.29
CA PHE A 127 -6.93 16.92 -9.67
C PHE A 127 -6.17 16.88 -10.99
N CYS A 128 -6.59 17.62 -12.01
CA CYS A 128 -5.88 17.67 -13.29
C CYS A 128 -4.44 18.20 -13.11
N LEU A 129 -4.24 19.22 -12.27
CA LEU A 129 -2.91 19.72 -11.93
C LEU A 129 -2.06 18.66 -11.24
N LEU A 130 -2.62 17.97 -10.24
CA LEU A 130 -1.94 16.90 -9.53
C LEU A 130 -1.56 15.75 -10.47
N LYS A 131 -2.50 15.31 -11.31
CA LYS A 131 -2.27 14.23 -12.28
C LYS A 131 -1.14 14.59 -13.25
N ASN A 132 -1.16 15.80 -13.80
CA ASN A 132 -0.09 16.28 -14.67
C ASN A 132 1.25 16.31 -13.94
N PHE A 133 1.30 16.85 -12.72
CA PHE A 133 2.50 16.84 -11.89
C PHE A 133 3.05 15.42 -11.71
N LEU A 134 2.22 14.45 -11.34
CA LEU A 134 2.66 13.07 -11.12
C LEU A 134 3.24 12.44 -12.40
N THR A 135 2.60 12.66 -13.55
CA THR A 135 3.11 12.11 -14.82
C THR A 135 4.50 12.61 -15.21
N THR A 136 4.91 13.79 -14.72
CA THR A 136 6.25 14.35 -14.97
C THR A 136 7.33 13.83 -14.02
N LYS A 137 6.98 13.10 -12.96
CA LYS A 137 7.94 12.64 -11.96
C LYS A 137 8.62 11.33 -12.36
N GLN A 138 9.88 11.20 -11.95
CA GLN A 138 10.69 10.00 -12.11
C GLN A 138 10.39 8.97 -11.02
N SER A 139 10.93 7.75 -11.14
CA SER A 139 10.61 6.63 -10.24
C SER A 139 11.02 6.89 -8.79
N ASP A 140 12.13 7.57 -8.57
CA ASP A 140 12.67 7.94 -7.25
C ASP A 140 11.69 8.77 -6.40
N PHE A 141 10.90 9.63 -7.04
CA PHE A 141 9.85 10.38 -6.37
C PHE A 141 8.83 9.47 -5.66
N TYR A 142 8.52 8.32 -6.27
CA TYR A 142 7.53 7.38 -5.74
C TYR A 142 8.08 6.48 -4.63
N ASP A 143 9.40 6.48 -4.41
CA ASP A 143 10.04 5.75 -3.30
C ASP A 143 10.02 6.56 -1.98
N GLU A 144 9.68 7.85 -2.06
CA GLU A 144 9.55 8.76 -0.91
C GLU A 144 8.20 8.60 -0.20
N LEU A 145 8.13 9.07 1.04
CA LEU A 145 6.88 9.09 1.82
C LEU A 145 5.87 10.08 1.25
N ALA A 146 4.59 9.77 1.38
CA ALA A 146 3.48 10.58 0.92
C ALA A 146 3.54 12.02 1.46
N GLU A 147 3.89 12.22 2.74
CA GLU A 147 4.10 13.55 3.34
C GLU A 147 5.07 14.40 2.51
N LYS A 148 6.22 13.83 2.14
CA LYS A 148 7.25 14.53 1.37
C LYS A 148 6.80 14.80 -0.06
N GLN A 149 6.10 13.85 -0.68
CA GLN A 149 5.53 14.01 -2.02
C GLN A 149 4.52 15.17 -2.06
N TRP A 150 3.62 15.24 -1.08
CA TRP A 150 2.66 16.34 -0.94
C TRP A 150 3.34 17.69 -0.71
N CYS A 151 4.36 17.76 0.16
CA CYS A 151 5.14 18.97 0.36
C CYS A 151 5.77 19.47 -0.95
N ILE A 152 6.38 18.58 -1.75
CA ILE A 152 6.98 18.94 -3.04
C ILE A 152 5.92 19.49 -4.00
N PHE A 153 4.76 18.85 -4.09
CA PHE A 153 3.66 19.31 -4.94
C PHE A 153 3.16 20.69 -4.53
N LEU A 154 2.87 20.90 -3.25
CA LEU A 154 2.35 22.16 -2.73
C LEU A 154 3.34 23.31 -2.90
N ILE A 155 4.64 23.07 -2.66
CA ILE A 155 5.70 24.06 -2.90
C ILE A 155 5.75 24.42 -4.40
N GLN A 156 5.64 23.43 -5.29
CA GLN A 156 5.66 23.71 -6.73
C GLN A 156 4.46 24.56 -7.17
N LEU A 157 3.28 24.33 -6.58
CA LEU A 157 2.08 25.15 -6.84
C LEU A 157 2.24 26.59 -6.34
N THR A 158 2.73 26.78 -5.11
CA THR A 158 2.93 28.14 -4.57
C THR A 158 3.96 28.92 -5.40
N THR A 159 5.04 28.25 -5.81
CA THR A 159 6.06 28.89 -6.66
C THR A 159 5.48 29.25 -8.03
N ALA A 160 4.65 28.40 -8.64
CA ALA A 160 4.03 28.67 -9.93
C ALA A 160 2.98 29.80 -9.88
N GLN A 161 2.25 29.95 -8.76
CA GLN A 161 1.30 31.04 -8.54
C GLN A 161 2.01 32.39 -8.33
N GLU A 162 3.20 32.40 -7.74
CA GLU A 162 4.03 33.60 -7.63
C GLU A 162 4.51 34.09 -9.01
N PHE A 163 4.79 33.20 -9.96
CA PHE A 163 5.19 33.56 -11.33
C PHE A 163 4.05 34.05 -12.24
N GLN A 164 2.77 33.84 -11.87
CA GLN A 164 1.63 34.39 -12.63
C GLN A 164 1.24 35.82 -12.21
N ASN A 165 1.87 36.36 -11.16
CA ASN A 165 1.59 37.70 -10.63
C ASN A 165 2.70 38.73 -10.94
N PHE A 166 3.57 38.45 -11.93
CA PHE A 166 4.59 39.38 -12.44
C PHE A 166 4.39 39.71 -13.92
#